data_AF-A0A7V6G0H4-F1
#
_entry.id   AF-A0A7V6G0H4-F1
#
_cell.length_a   1.000
_cell.length_b   1.000
_cell.length_c   1.000
_cell.angle_alpha   90.00
_cell.angle_beta   90.00
_cell.angle_gamma   90.00
#
_symmetry.space_group_name_H-M   'P 1'
#
loop_
_entity.id
_entity.type
_entity.pdbx_description
1 polymer ?
#
loop_
_entity_poly.entity_id
_entity_poly.type
_entity_poly.pdbx_seq_one_letter_code
_entity_poly.pdbx_strand_id
1 'polypeptide(L)' 'QMFHQKYGEIIHAECVGGDLVNLPSGRMIIGIFPWRWEGGESSLARVVAFDDK' A
#
# COMPACT_ATOMS: atom_id res chain seq x y z
N GLN A 1 -6.54 0.36 -14.55
CA GLN A 1 -7.55 -0.67 -14.27
C GLN A 1 -7.48 -0.96 -12.78
N MET A 2 -8.42 -0.43 -11.99
CA MET A 2 -8.56 -0.85 -10.59
C MET A 2 -8.94 -2.33 -10.61
N PHE A 3 -8.18 -3.16 -9.89
CA PHE A 3 -8.33 -4.60 -9.88
C PHE A 3 -9.77 -4.97 -9.50
N HIS A 4 -10.42 -5.78 -10.34
CA HIS A 4 -11.72 -6.36 -10.06
C HIS A 4 -11.54 -7.42 -8.97
N GLN A 5 -11.54 -7.01 -7.69
CA GLN A 5 -11.25 -7.93 -6.59
C GLN A 5 -12.35 -8.98 -6.46
N LYS A 6 -12.01 -10.24 -6.73
CA LYS A 6 -12.83 -11.40 -6.38
C LYS A 6 -12.77 -11.59 -4.86
N TYR A 7 -13.83 -12.13 -4.26
CA TYR A 7 -13.89 -12.42 -2.82
C TYR A 7 -12.65 -13.26 -2.41
N GLY A 8 -11.76 -12.70 -1.59
CA GLY A 8 -10.51 -13.34 -1.15
C GLY A 8 -9.20 -12.76 -1.74
N GLU A 9 -9.27 -11.87 -2.74
CA GLU A 9 -8.09 -11.25 -3.36
C GLU A 9 -7.77 -9.89 -2.71
N ILE A 10 -7.36 -9.91 -1.44
CA ILE A 10 -6.90 -8.71 -0.73
C ILE A 10 -5.48 -8.38 -1.19
N ILE A 11 -5.23 -7.10 -1.51
CA ILE A 11 -3.88 -6.61 -1.78
C ILE A 11 -3.12 -6.60 -0.45
N HIS A 12 -2.05 -7.38 -0.36
CA HIS A 12 -1.17 -7.43 0.80
C HIS A 12 0.08 -6.59 0.55
N ALA A 13 0.41 -5.70 1.48
CA ALA A 13 1.67 -4.97 1.52
C ALA A 13 2.43 -5.35 2.79
N GLU A 14 3.64 -5.87 2.64
CA GLU A 14 4.51 -6.26 3.74
C GLU A 14 5.67 -5.26 3.93
N CYS A 15 6.40 -5.42 5.03
CA CYS A 15 7.58 -4.60 5.35
C CYS A 15 7.32 -3.08 5.40
N VAL A 16 6.09 -2.66 5.70
CA VAL A 16 5.70 -1.25 5.85
C VAL A 16 6.16 -0.72 7.21
N GLY A 17 7.46 -0.70 7.47
CA GLY A 17 8.04 -0.17 8.72
C GLY A 17 8.27 1.33 8.64
N GLY A 18 9.38 1.73 8.01
CA GLY A 18 9.69 3.12 7.61
C GLY A 18 9.32 4.18 8.65
N ASP A 19 8.66 5.24 8.17
CA ASP A 19 8.23 6.38 8.99
C ASP A 19 7.02 6.09 9.88
N LEU A 20 6.42 4.88 9.84
CA LEU A 20 5.27 4.56 10.69
C LEU A 20 5.56 4.75 12.18
N VAL A 21 6.81 4.53 12.60
CA VAL A 21 7.24 4.72 13.99
C VAL A 21 7.06 6.18 14.47
N ASN A 22 7.07 7.14 13.55
CA ASN A 22 6.94 8.56 13.84
C ASN A 22 5.50 9.07 13.69
N LEU A 23 4.57 8.23 13.21
CA LEU A 23 3.19 8.65 12.94
C LEU A 23 2.34 8.58 14.22
N PRO A 24 1.41 9.54 14.41
CA PRO A 24 0.46 9.48 15.52
C PRO A 24 -0.51 8.31 15.32
N SER A 25 -1.07 7.81 16.42
CA SER A 25 -2.15 6.84 16.35
C SER A 25 -3.39 7.48 15.70
N GLY A 26 -3.96 6.79 14.71
CA GLY A 26 -5.09 7.34 13.98
C GLY A 26 -5.40 6.59 12.69
N ARG A 27 -6.43 7.07 11.99
CA ARG A 27 -6.72 6.66 10.62
C ARG A 27 -6.00 7.61 9.67
N MET A 28 -5.39 7.06 8.63
CA MET A 28 -4.74 7.82 7.57
C MET A 28 -5.16 7.27 6.22
N ILE A 29 -5.10 8.12 5.19
CA ILE A 29 -5.27 7.67 3.80
C ILE A 29 -3.94 7.07 3.35
N ILE A 30 -3.96 5.83 2.86
CA ILE A 30 -2.76 5.12 2.42
C ILE A 30 -2.74 5.03 0.90
N GLY A 31 -1.67 5.52 0.27
CA GLY A 31 -1.38 5.30 -1.14
C GLY A 31 -0.30 4.24 -1.32
N ILE A 32 -0.54 3.27 -2.21
CA ILE A 32 0.42 2.23 -2.57
C ILE A 32 0.74 2.39 -4.06
N PHE A 33 2.00 2.69 -4.36
CA PHE A 33 2.50 2.93 -5.71
C PHE A 33 3.49 1.82 -6.09
N PRO A 34 3.00 0.68 -6.62
CA PRO A 34 3.86 -0.41 -7.05
C PRO A 34 4.67 -0.03 -8.27
N TRP A 35 5.84 -0.65 -8.44
CA TRP A 35 6.50 -0.67 -9.73
C TRP A 35 5.59 -1.39 -10.72
N ARG A 36 5.38 -0.79 -11.89
CA ARG A 36 4.68 -1.39 -13.02
C ARG A 36 5.48 -2.56 -13.60
N TRP A 37 5.45 -3.69 -12.90
CA TRP A 37 5.99 -4.96 -13.35
C TRP A 37 4.89 -5.78 -14.01
N GLU A 38 5.12 -6.27 -15.22
CA GLU A 38 4.15 -7.04 -15.99
C GLU A 38 4.43 -8.55 -15.83
N GLY A 39 3.40 -9.31 -15.45
CA GLY A 39 3.48 -10.78 -15.27
C GLY A 39 4.08 -11.25 -13.94
N GLY A 40 4.38 -10.34 -13.00
CA GLY A 40 4.86 -10.68 -11.66
C GLY A 40 3.74 -10.93 -10.65
N GLU A 41 4.02 -11.75 -9.63
CA GLU A 41 3.08 -12.05 -8.54
C GLU A 41 3.07 -10.97 -7.44
N SER A 42 4.18 -10.26 -7.25
CA SER A 42 4.35 -9.18 -6.27
C SER A 42 5.33 -8.13 -6.81
N SER A 43 5.33 -6.90 -6.32
CA SER A 43 6.27 -5.89 -6.79
C SER A 43 6.71 -4.99 -5.64
N LEU A 44 7.92 -4.44 -5.75
CA LEU A 44 8.36 -3.36 -4.87
C LEU A 44 7.39 -2.19 -5.02
N ALA A 45 6.95 -1.63 -3.89
CA ALA A 45 6.02 -0.53 -3.88
C ALA A 45 6.49 0.58 -2.95
N ARG A 46 6.20 1.83 -3.32
CA ARG A 46 6.29 2.97 -2.42
C ARG A 46 4.96 3.12 -1.71
N VAL A 47 4.97 2.98 -0.39
CA VAL A 47 3.82 3.20 0.47
C VAL A 47 3.92 4.60 1.08
N VAL A 48 2.85 5.37 1.00
CA VAL A 48 2.75 6.74 1.52
C VAL A 48 1.52 6.84 2.41
N ALA A 49 1.67 7.43 3.59
CA ALA A 49 0.56 7.86 4.42
C ALA A 49 0.32 9.36 4.23
N PHE A 50 -0.90 9.74 3.87
CA PHE A 50 -1.31 11.14 3.77
C PHE A 50 -2.00 11.54 5.08
N ASP A 51 -1.54 12.64 5.67
CA ASP A 51 -2.25 13.32 6.74
C ASP A 51 -3.28 14.27 6.09
N ASP A 52 -4.50 14.29 6.63
CA ASP A 52 -5.61 15.13 6.15
C ASP A 52 -5.68 16.47 6.91
N LYS A 53 -4.65 16.75 7.73
CA LYS A 53 -4.48 18.00 8.47
C LYS A 53 -3.74 19.07 7.68
#